data_AF-A0A9E2IWH1-F1
#
_entry.id   AF-A0A9E2IWH1-F1
#
_cell.length_a   1.000
_cell.length_b   1.000
_cell.length_c   1.000
_cell.angle_alpha   90.00
_cell.angle_beta   90.00
_cell.angle_gamma   90.00
#
_symmetry.space_group_name_H-M   'P 1'
#
loop_
_entity.id
_entity.type
_entity.pdbx_description
1 polymer ?
#
loop_
_entity_poly.entity_id
_entity_poly.type
_entity_poly.pdbx_seq_one_letter_code
_entity_poly.pdbx_strand_id
1 'polypeptide(L)'
;MHYTVYGVFAFCPDCGLHNSIQILGKNLELAVKMLDMVATLEGDLAVRLTENALEDCVSAFDGFGREICHVYARKSTDPAKAEKVSFQNLEGARQSLSGLFNIDLAAGLVVDEWKIAVRGFQKRHLLSHKLGVVDEEYIRKTDDDRAVVGRKVNIGADDIRELVRILGKLAQSVSDDLVRHP
;
A
#
# COMPACT_ATOMS: atom_id res chain seq x y z
N MET A 1 -11.21 24.84 22.04
CA MET A 1 -11.68 23.54 22.58
C MET A 1 -10.62 22.53 22.21
N HIS A 2 -9.86 22.00 23.18
CA HIS A 2 -8.80 21.03 22.91
C HIS A 2 -9.40 19.62 22.97
N TYR A 3 -9.60 19.01 21.81
CA TYR A 3 -9.90 17.58 21.70
C TYR A 3 -8.58 16.83 21.61
N THR A 4 -8.31 15.97 22.59
CA THR A 4 -7.21 15.00 22.52
C THR A 4 -7.74 13.75 21.83
N VAL A 5 -7.20 13.44 20.66
CA VAL A 5 -7.46 12.16 19.98
C VAL A 5 -6.57 11.10 20.63
N TYR A 6 -7.19 10.12 21.31
CA TYR A 6 -6.46 9.01 21.96
C TYR A 6 -6.16 7.83 21.00
N GLY A 7 -6.72 7.86 19.79
CA GLY A 7 -6.41 6.93 18.68
C GLY A 7 -5.54 7.59 17.60
N VAL A 8 -4.87 6.77 16.79
CA VAL A 8 -4.13 7.26 15.61
C VAL A 8 -5.13 7.80 14.57
N PHE A 9 -6.26 7.11 14.40
CA PHE A 9 -7.34 7.47 13.48
C PHE A 9 -8.44 8.32 14.14
N ALA A 10 -9.03 9.24 13.36
CA ALA A 10 -10.10 10.13 13.79
C ALA A 10 -10.87 10.75 12.62
N PHE A 11 -12.09 11.21 12.92
CA PHE A 11 -12.82 12.12 12.04
C PHE A 11 -12.47 13.57 12.33
N CYS A 12 -12.35 14.38 11.29
CA CYS A 12 -12.21 15.83 11.40
C CYS A 12 -13.51 16.43 11.95
N PRO A 13 -13.48 17.20 13.06
CA PRO A 13 -14.68 17.80 13.64
C PRO A 13 -15.29 18.88 12.73
N ASP A 14 -14.50 19.48 11.84
CA ASP A 14 -14.96 20.58 10.99
C ASP A 14 -15.61 20.10 9.68
N CYS A 15 -15.09 19.02 9.07
CA CYS A 15 -15.56 18.53 7.76
C CYS A 15 -16.10 17.09 7.76
N GLY A 16 -15.99 16.36 8.87
CA GLY A 16 -16.47 14.97 8.98
C GLY A 16 -15.69 13.94 8.15
N LEU A 17 -14.57 14.33 7.52
CA LEU A 17 -13.70 13.40 6.79
C LEU A 17 -12.81 12.61 7.75
N HIS A 18 -12.64 11.33 7.44
CA HIS A 18 -11.73 10.46 8.19
C HIS A 18 -10.26 10.74 7.83
N ASN A 19 -9.37 10.77 8.82
CA ASN A 19 -7.97 11.15 8.63
C ASN A 19 -7.07 10.04 8.04
N SER A 20 -7.63 8.90 7.63
CA SER A 20 -6.86 7.73 7.16
C SER A 20 -5.95 8.05 5.96
N ILE A 21 -6.40 8.88 4.99
CA ILE A 21 -5.52 9.35 3.91
C ILE A 21 -4.34 10.17 4.45
N GLN A 22 -4.60 11.08 5.40
CA GLN A 22 -3.55 11.94 5.96
C GLN A 22 -2.48 11.11 6.66
N ILE A 23 -2.89 10.07 7.38
CA ILE A 23 -1.97 9.14 8.05
C ILE A 23 -1.18 8.34 7.02
N LEU A 24 -1.82 7.82 5.98
CA LEU A 24 -1.10 7.17 4.89
C LEU A 24 -0.05 8.11 4.28
N GLY A 25 -0.45 9.34 3.94
CA GLY A 25 0.43 10.35 3.36
C GLY A 25 1.65 10.62 4.24
N LYS A 26 1.48 10.74 5.55
CA LYS A 26 2.60 10.91 6.49
C LYS A 26 3.53 9.71 6.55
N ASN A 27 3.01 8.49 6.50
CA ASN A 27 3.84 7.28 6.46
C ASN A 27 4.58 7.14 5.12
N LEU A 28 3.94 7.47 4.00
CA LEU A 28 4.58 7.51 2.69
C LEU A 28 5.68 8.59 2.62
N GLU A 29 5.46 9.77 3.20
CA GLU A 29 6.48 10.81 3.35
C GLU A 29 7.69 10.32 4.16
N LEU A 30 7.46 9.54 5.23
CA LEU A 30 8.54 8.94 6.02
C LEU A 30 9.33 7.91 5.21
N ALA A 31 8.65 7.04 4.44
CA ALA A 31 9.32 6.08 3.56
C ALA A 31 10.21 6.80 2.53
N VAL A 32 9.76 7.92 1.94
CA VAL A 32 10.59 8.73 1.03
C VAL A 32 11.81 9.30 1.75
N LYS A 33 11.66 9.83 2.97
CA LYS A 33 12.80 10.32 3.78
C LYS A 33 13.81 9.22 4.09
N MET A 34 13.37 7.98 4.31
CA MET A 34 14.27 6.83 4.45
C MET A 34 15.10 6.63 3.18
N LEU A 35 14.47 6.70 2.01
CA LEU A 35 15.17 6.59 0.71
C LEU A 35 16.11 7.77 0.44
N ASP A 36 15.83 8.95 0.95
CA ASP A 36 16.74 10.10 0.84
C ASP A 36 17.99 9.89 1.71
N MET A 37 17.84 9.27 2.89
CA MET A 37 18.99 8.88 3.73
C MET A 37 19.84 7.78 3.09
N VAL A 38 19.24 6.83 2.36
CA VAL A 38 19.96 5.75 1.65
C VAL A 38 21.07 6.32 0.75
N ALA A 39 20.86 7.48 0.12
CA ALA A 39 21.85 8.13 -0.74
C ALA A 39 23.15 8.55 -0.01
N THR A 40 23.12 8.60 1.32
CA THR A 40 24.26 8.95 2.18
C THR A 40 24.89 7.76 2.90
N LEU A 41 24.36 6.56 2.68
CA LEU A 41 24.77 5.34 3.35
C LEU A 41 25.45 4.40 2.35
N GLU A 42 26.31 3.52 2.86
CA GLU A 42 27.01 2.52 2.06
C GLU A 42 26.76 1.10 2.59
N GLY A 43 26.96 0.11 1.72
CA GLY A 43 26.92 -1.31 2.07
C GLY A 43 25.58 -1.81 2.59
N ASP A 44 25.62 -2.76 3.51
CA ASP A 44 24.44 -3.49 4.01
C ASP A 44 23.40 -2.57 4.66
N LEU A 45 23.82 -1.47 5.28
CA LEU A 45 22.90 -0.55 5.92
C LEU A 45 21.99 0.17 4.91
N ALA A 46 22.56 0.58 3.77
CA ALA A 46 21.80 1.20 2.68
C ALA A 46 20.77 0.21 2.08
N VAL A 47 21.18 -1.05 1.91
CA VAL A 47 20.30 -2.14 1.45
C VAL A 47 19.15 -2.35 2.43
N ARG A 48 19.45 -2.52 3.73
CA ARG A 48 18.44 -2.74 4.77
C ARG A 48 17.46 -1.59 4.88
N LEU A 49 17.94 -0.35 4.81
CA LEU A 49 17.06 0.81 4.90
C LEU A 49 16.14 0.91 3.67
N THR A 50 16.62 0.52 2.49
CA THR A 50 15.81 0.42 1.27
C THR A 50 14.74 -0.67 1.40
N GLU A 51 15.10 -1.86 1.89
CA GLU A 51 14.17 -2.95 2.17
C GLU A 51 13.07 -2.52 3.16
N ASN A 52 13.45 -1.83 4.25
CA ASN A 52 12.50 -1.33 5.25
C ASN A 52 11.55 -0.28 4.66
N ALA A 53 12.03 0.63 3.81
CA ALA A 53 11.17 1.64 3.17
C ALA A 53 10.07 0.99 2.29
N LEU A 54 10.38 -0.13 1.63
CA LEU A 54 9.38 -0.92 0.89
C LEU A 54 8.38 -1.59 1.83
N GLU A 55 8.85 -2.17 2.93
CA GLU A 55 7.95 -2.80 3.92
C GLU A 55 7.01 -1.77 4.56
N ASP A 56 7.54 -0.60 4.90
CA ASP A 56 6.80 0.49 5.56
C ASP A 56 5.73 1.07 4.64
N CYS A 57 6.03 1.32 3.35
CA CYS A 57 5.03 1.87 2.43
C CYS A 57 3.88 0.89 2.16
N VAL A 58 4.18 -0.41 2.03
CA VAL A 58 3.18 -1.47 1.86
C VAL A 58 2.34 -1.65 3.13
N SER A 59 2.97 -1.64 4.31
CA SER A 59 2.27 -1.79 5.59
C SER A 59 1.39 -0.58 5.90
N ALA A 60 1.84 0.63 5.58
CA ALA A 60 1.05 1.85 5.69
C ALA A 60 -0.19 1.79 4.80
N PHE A 61 -0.04 1.31 3.55
CA PHE A 61 -1.17 1.13 2.64
C PHE A 61 -2.15 0.05 3.13
N ASP A 62 -1.66 -1.05 3.73
CA ASP A 62 -2.52 -2.05 4.36
C ASP A 62 -3.33 -1.47 5.53
N GLY A 63 -2.68 -0.70 6.41
CA GLY A 63 -3.33 -0.02 7.52
C GLY A 63 -4.41 0.96 7.05
N PHE A 64 -4.11 1.77 6.03
CA PHE A 64 -5.10 2.65 5.39
C PHE A 64 -6.30 1.86 4.85
N GLY A 65 -6.05 0.81 4.07
CA GLY A 65 -7.09 0.02 3.43
C GLY A 65 -8.04 -0.65 4.43
N ARG A 66 -7.47 -1.22 5.50
CA ARG A 66 -8.24 -1.80 6.62
C ARG A 66 -9.12 -0.76 7.27
N GLU A 67 -8.54 0.38 7.63
CA GLU A 67 -9.25 1.42 8.35
C GLU A 67 -10.38 2.03 7.52
N ILE A 68 -10.11 2.35 6.25
CA ILE A 68 -11.14 2.95 5.39
C ILE A 68 -12.28 1.95 5.11
N CYS A 69 -11.99 0.66 4.94
CA CYS A 69 -13.02 -0.37 4.81
C CYS A 69 -13.82 -0.55 6.10
N HIS A 70 -13.16 -0.47 7.27
CA HIS A 70 -13.83 -0.52 8.57
C HIS A 70 -14.78 0.67 8.76
N VAL A 71 -14.29 1.89 8.52
CA VAL A 71 -15.06 3.13 8.65
C VAL A 71 -16.31 3.12 7.77
N TYR A 72 -16.17 2.66 6.52
CA TYR A 72 -17.27 2.61 5.56
C TYR A 72 -17.96 1.24 5.47
N ALA A 73 -17.72 0.31 6.41
CA ALA A 73 -18.22 -1.06 6.34
C ALA A 73 -19.74 -1.14 6.14
N ARG A 74 -20.50 -0.21 6.73
CA ARG A 74 -21.97 -0.13 6.59
C ARG A 74 -22.46 0.13 5.17
N LYS A 75 -21.61 0.66 4.29
CA LYS A 75 -21.91 0.86 2.86
C LYS A 75 -21.66 -0.38 2.01
N SER A 76 -21.02 -1.40 2.58
CA SER A 76 -20.74 -2.64 1.86
C SER A 76 -21.93 -3.60 1.84
N THR A 77 -21.88 -4.57 0.94
CA THR A 77 -22.83 -5.69 0.88
C THR A 77 -22.71 -6.65 2.07
N ASP A 78 -21.57 -6.65 2.78
CA ASP A 78 -21.32 -7.44 3.99
C ASP A 78 -20.37 -6.68 4.94
N PRO A 79 -20.90 -5.91 5.90
CA PRO A 79 -20.09 -5.10 6.81
C PRO A 79 -19.08 -5.92 7.63
N ALA A 80 -19.47 -7.12 8.08
CA ALA A 80 -18.59 -7.97 8.89
C ALA A 80 -17.37 -8.48 8.09
N LYS A 81 -17.54 -8.64 6.77
CA LYS A 81 -16.45 -8.97 5.86
C LYS A 81 -15.63 -7.73 5.48
N ALA A 82 -16.26 -6.58 5.27
CA ALA A 82 -15.59 -5.30 4.99
C ALA A 82 -14.60 -4.90 6.09
N GLU A 83 -14.96 -5.08 7.36
CA GLU A 83 -14.06 -4.79 8.50
C GLU A 83 -12.82 -5.67 8.55
N LYS A 84 -12.80 -6.80 7.81
CA LYS A 84 -11.70 -7.77 7.81
C LYS A 84 -10.85 -7.74 6.54
N VAL A 85 -11.17 -6.84 5.60
CA VAL A 85 -10.42 -6.72 4.34
C VAL A 85 -8.96 -6.40 4.65
N SER A 86 -8.04 -7.00 3.89
CA SER A 86 -6.62 -6.70 3.93
C SER A 86 -6.15 -6.21 2.58
N PHE A 87 -5.22 -5.27 2.62
CA PHE A 87 -4.58 -4.67 1.46
C PHE A 87 -3.13 -5.17 1.31
N GLN A 88 -2.66 -6.13 2.12
CA GLN A 88 -1.34 -6.78 1.97
C GLN A 88 -1.18 -7.53 0.63
N ASN A 89 -2.28 -7.84 -0.05
CA ASN A 89 -2.30 -8.40 -1.39
C ASN A 89 -3.20 -7.53 -2.27
N LEU A 90 -2.62 -6.81 -3.23
CA LEU A 90 -3.37 -5.86 -4.08
C LEU A 90 -4.49 -6.52 -4.88
N GLU A 91 -4.27 -7.72 -5.41
CA GLU A 91 -5.28 -8.42 -6.19
C GLU A 91 -6.45 -8.86 -5.30
N GLY A 92 -6.16 -9.42 -4.12
CA GLY A 92 -7.16 -9.76 -3.13
C GLY A 92 -7.92 -8.53 -2.60
N ALA A 93 -7.23 -7.40 -2.44
CA ALA A 93 -7.84 -6.12 -2.07
C ALA A 93 -8.78 -5.61 -3.16
N ARG A 94 -8.34 -5.63 -4.42
CA ARG A 94 -9.16 -5.26 -5.59
C ARG A 94 -10.43 -6.11 -5.69
N GLN A 95 -10.30 -7.43 -5.54
CA GLN A 95 -11.44 -8.35 -5.54
C GLN A 95 -12.39 -8.08 -4.37
N SER A 96 -11.84 -7.80 -3.18
CA SER A 96 -12.64 -7.47 -2.00
C SER A 96 -13.42 -6.17 -2.19
N LEU A 97 -12.77 -5.11 -2.67
CA LEU A 97 -13.41 -3.83 -2.96
C LEU A 97 -14.49 -3.95 -4.04
N SER A 98 -14.22 -4.70 -5.10
CA SER A 98 -15.18 -4.95 -6.17
C SER A 98 -16.41 -5.70 -5.65
N GLY A 99 -16.21 -6.78 -4.88
CA GLY A 99 -17.32 -7.60 -4.37
C GLY A 99 -18.11 -6.97 -3.22
N LEU A 100 -17.48 -6.14 -2.40
CA LEU A 100 -18.10 -5.56 -1.20
C LEU A 100 -18.68 -4.17 -1.45
N PHE A 101 -18.00 -3.36 -2.25
CA PHE A 101 -18.34 -1.95 -2.45
C PHE A 101 -18.63 -1.59 -3.91
N ASN A 102 -18.46 -2.53 -4.85
CA ASN A 102 -18.55 -2.28 -6.29
C ASN A 102 -17.54 -1.21 -6.78
N ILE A 103 -16.36 -1.19 -6.16
CA ILE A 103 -15.26 -0.27 -6.46
C ILE A 103 -14.10 -1.05 -7.09
N ASP A 104 -13.54 -0.53 -8.19
CA ASP A 104 -12.29 -1.06 -8.72
C ASP A 104 -11.10 -0.29 -8.16
N LEU A 105 -10.28 -0.96 -7.35
CA LEU A 105 -9.03 -0.41 -6.80
C LEU A 105 -8.12 0.20 -7.87
N ALA A 106 -8.10 -0.37 -9.08
CA ALA A 106 -7.22 0.05 -10.16
C ALA A 106 -7.81 1.17 -11.04
N ALA A 107 -9.03 1.66 -10.77
CA ALA A 107 -9.75 2.58 -11.65
C ALA A 107 -8.97 3.88 -11.95
N GLY A 108 -8.19 4.37 -10.99
CA GLY A 108 -7.39 5.60 -11.12
C GLY A 108 -5.98 5.41 -11.70
N LEU A 109 -5.60 4.21 -12.13
CA LEU A 109 -4.26 3.90 -12.62
C LEU A 109 -4.23 3.52 -14.10
N VAL A 110 -3.10 3.81 -14.76
CA VAL A 110 -2.79 3.16 -16.03
C VAL A 110 -2.25 1.74 -15.82
N VAL A 111 -2.27 0.91 -16.87
CA VAL A 111 -1.87 -0.51 -16.80
C VAL A 111 -0.46 -0.70 -16.23
N ASP A 112 0.49 0.16 -16.62
CA ASP A 112 1.87 0.04 -16.15
C ASP A 112 2.04 0.42 -14.68
N GLU A 113 1.26 1.38 -14.18
CA GLU A 113 1.25 1.72 -12.76
C GLU A 113 0.72 0.56 -11.91
N TRP A 114 -0.33 -0.12 -12.38
CA TRP A 114 -0.83 -1.33 -11.70
C TRP A 114 0.25 -2.42 -11.65
N LYS A 115 0.98 -2.66 -12.76
CA LYS A 115 2.08 -3.63 -12.79
C LYS A 115 3.19 -3.27 -11.82
N ILE A 116 3.56 -1.99 -11.72
CA ILE A 116 4.56 -1.50 -10.76
C ILE A 116 4.08 -1.74 -9.33
N ALA A 117 2.81 -1.43 -9.03
CA ALA A 117 2.23 -1.69 -7.72
C ALA A 117 2.28 -3.18 -7.36
N VAL A 118 1.80 -4.04 -8.26
CA VAL A 118 1.83 -5.51 -8.06
C VAL A 118 3.26 -6.00 -7.83
N ARG A 119 4.24 -5.53 -8.62
CA ARG A 119 5.67 -5.87 -8.43
C ARG A 119 6.17 -5.47 -7.06
N GLY A 120 5.89 -4.25 -6.60
CA GLY A 120 6.28 -3.77 -5.27
C GLY A 120 5.77 -4.68 -4.15
N PHE A 121 4.49 -5.06 -4.21
CA PHE A 121 3.87 -5.96 -3.23
C PHE A 121 4.46 -7.38 -3.28
N GLN A 122 4.76 -7.90 -4.47
CA GLN A 122 5.44 -9.19 -4.59
C GLN A 122 6.89 -9.13 -4.09
N LYS A 123 7.63 -8.04 -4.35
CA LYS A 123 8.99 -7.83 -3.79
C LYS A 123 8.94 -7.83 -2.25
N ARG A 124 7.96 -7.14 -1.64
CA ARG A 124 7.73 -7.17 -0.18
C ARG A 124 7.42 -8.59 0.31
N HIS A 125 6.57 -9.34 -0.40
CA HIS A 125 6.30 -10.75 -0.05
C HIS A 125 7.58 -11.58 -0.02
N LEU A 126 8.45 -11.44 -1.03
CA LEU A 126 9.74 -12.13 -1.06
C LEU A 126 10.62 -11.74 0.13
N LEU A 127 10.71 -10.44 0.46
CA LEU A 127 11.47 -9.98 1.63
C LEU A 127 10.96 -10.64 2.93
N SER A 128 9.66 -10.56 3.20
CA SER A 128 9.09 -11.02 4.46
C SER A 128 9.04 -12.54 4.61
N HIS A 129 8.91 -13.29 3.51
CA HIS A 129 8.62 -14.73 3.57
C HIS A 129 9.60 -15.64 2.82
N LYS A 130 10.45 -15.07 1.95
CA LYS A 130 11.40 -15.82 1.12
C LYS A 130 12.83 -15.33 1.28
N LEU A 131 13.12 -14.55 2.33
CA LEU A 131 14.44 -13.93 2.56
C LEU A 131 14.91 -13.10 1.35
N GLY A 132 13.98 -12.49 0.62
CA GLY A 132 14.25 -11.74 -0.60
C GLY A 132 14.66 -12.60 -1.81
N VAL A 133 14.48 -13.92 -1.77
CA VAL A 133 14.81 -14.83 -2.88
C VAL A 133 13.61 -14.96 -3.81
N VAL A 134 13.81 -14.75 -5.11
CA VAL A 134 12.78 -14.88 -6.15
C VAL A 134 12.30 -16.32 -6.26
N ASP A 135 10.99 -16.51 -6.24
CA ASP A 135 10.32 -17.79 -6.50
C ASP A 135 9.50 -17.77 -7.80
N GLU A 136 8.96 -18.92 -8.20
CA GLU A 136 8.16 -19.02 -9.43
C GLU A 136 6.85 -18.22 -9.34
N GLU A 137 6.29 -18.08 -8.14
CA GLU A 137 5.06 -17.33 -7.93
C GLU A 137 5.25 -15.84 -8.23
N TYR A 138 6.39 -15.28 -7.84
CA TYR A 138 6.80 -13.93 -8.20
C TYR A 138 6.82 -13.72 -9.71
N ILE A 139 7.53 -14.56 -10.46
CA ILE A 139 7.66 -14.44 -11.92
C ILE A 139 6.27 -14.49 -12.58
N ARG A 140 5.46 -15.48 -12.21
CA ARG A 140 4.10 -15.65 -12.75
C ARG A 140 3.19 -14.43 -12.51
N LYS A 141 3.32 -13.77 -11.36
CA LYS A 141 2.46 -12.62 -11.00
C LYS A 141 2.95 -11.29 -11.55
N THR A 142 4.24 -11.17 -11.86
CA THR A 142 4.87 -9.87 -12.16
C THR A 142 5.35 -9.72 -13.58
N ASP A 143 5.57 -10.84 -14.28
CA ASP A 143 6.22 -10.88 -15.59
C ASP A 143 7.51 -10.04 -15.59
N ASP A 144 8.29 -10.14 -14.49
CA ASP A 144 9.56 -9.44 -14.32
C ASP A 144 10.67 -10.23 -15.04
N ASP A 145 11.03 -9.76 -16.22
CA ASP A 145 12.06 -10.32 -17.10
C ASP A 145 13.49 -10.18 -16.56
N ARG A 146 13.70 -9.31 -15.56
CA ARG A 146 15.01 -9.08 -14.94
C ARG A 146 15.24 -9.98 -13.74
N ALA A 147 14.18 -10.59 -13.21
CA ALA A 147 14.25 -11.47 -12.06
C ALA A 147 14.59 -12.91 -12.46
N VAL A 148 15.41 -13.58 -11.64
CA VAL A 148 15.81 -14.97 -11.86
C VAL A 148 15.49 -15.76 -10.60
N VAL A 149 14.69 -16.83 -10.75
CA VAL A 149 14.31 -17.73 -9.66
C VAL A 149 15.57 -18.24 -8.92
N GLY A 150 15.51 -18.23 -7.58
CA GLY A 150 16.62 -18.61 -6.72
C GLY A 150 17.66 -17.51 -6.45
N ARG A 151 17.56 -16.34 -7.10
CA ARG A 151 18.42 -15.18 -6.81
C ARG A 151 17.74 -14.18 -5.88
N LYS A 152 18.53 -13.33 -5.24
CA LYS A 152 18.03 -12.16 -4.51
C LYS A 152 17.30 -11.22 -5.47
N VAL A 153 16.11 -10.77 -5.08
CA VAL A 153 15.35 -9.77 -5.83
C VAL A 153 16.03 -8.41 -5.73
N ASN A 154 16.06 -7.67 -6.84
CA ASN A 154 16.60 -6.32 -6.84
C ASN A 154 15.54 -5.32 -6.37
N ILE A 155 15.89 -4.45 -5.42
CA ILE A 155 15.02 -3.44 -4.85
C ILE A 155 15.75 -2.10 -4.93
N GLY A 156 15.32 -1.23 -5.84
CA GLY A 156 15.89 0.10 -6.02
C GLY A 156 15.09 1.17 -5.29
N ALA A 157 15.76 2.23 -4.84
CA ALA A 157 15.10 3.38 -4.22
C ALA A 157 14.09 4.04 -5.17
N ASP A 158 14.40 4.14 -6.46
CA ASP A 158 13.51 4.76 -7.45
C ASP A 158 12.25 3.92 -7.70
N ASP A 159 12.36 2.59 -7.69
CA ASP A 159 11.19 1.69 -7.75
C ASP A 159 10.23 1.96 -6.58
N ILE A 160 10.79 2.19 -5.38
CA ILE A 160 9.98 2.45 -4.17
C ILE A 160 9.39 3.86 -4.22
N ARG A 161 10.13 4.87 -4.70
CA ARG A 161 9.58 6.23 -4.89
C ARG A 161 8.39 6.23 -5.85
N GLU A 162 8.49 5.46 -6.94
CA GLU A 162 7.40 5.31 -7.89
C GLU A 162 6.20 4.58 -7.26
N LEU A 163 6.47 3.49 -6.53
CA LEU A 163 5.44 2.78 -5.76
C LEU A 163 4.72 3.72 -4.78
N VAL A 164 5.44 4.56 -4.04
CA VAL A 164 4.86 5.54 -3.11
C VAL A 164 3.90 6.48 -3.83
N ARG A 165 4.26 7.01 -5.00
CA ARG A 165 3.35 7.84 -5.81
C ARG A 165 2.10 7.09 -6.21
N ILE A 166 2.25 5.84 -6.67
CA ILE A 166 1.13 5.00 -7.11
C ILE A 166 0.20 4.66 -5.93
N LEU A 167 0.74 4.34 -4.76
CA LEU A 167 -0.05 4.09 -3.55
C LEU A 167 -0.88 5.31 -3.13
N GLY A 168 -0.32 6.52 -3.28
CA GLY A 168 -1.06 7.77 -3.07
C GLY A 168 -2.25 7.91 -4.02
N LYS A 169 -2.07 7.57 -5.32
CA LYS A 169 -3.17 7.58 -6.30
C LYS A 169 -4.26 6.55 -5.98
N LEU A 170 -3.85 5.33 -5.66
CA LEU A 170 -4.78 4.25 -5.26
C LEU A 170 -5.62 4.66 -4.05
N ALA A 171 -4.97 5.19 -3.02
CA ALA A 171 -5.66 5.62 -1.81
C ALA A 171 -6.65 6.75 -2.05
N GLN A 172 -6.27 7.74 -2.88
CA GLN A 172 -7.17 8.82 -3.24
C GLN A 172 -8.38 8.32 -4.02
N SER A 173 -8.18 7.42 -5.00
CA SER A 173 -9.28 6.83 -5.78
C SER A 173 -10.27 6.08 -4.87
N VAL A 174 -9.77 5.19 -4.01
CA VAL A 174 -10.61 4.40 -3.10
C VAL A 174 -11.37 5.30 -2.13
N SER A 175 -10.70 6.32 -1.58
CA SER A 175 -11.37 7.23 -0.66
C SER A 175 -12.44 8.07 -1.35
N ASP A 176 -12.17 8.58 -2.54
CA ASP A 176 -13.15 9.34 -3.31
C ASP A 176 -14.38 8.48 -3.59
N ASP A 177 -14.20 7.23 -3.99
CA ASP A 177 -15.32 6.32 -4.27
C ASP A 177 -16.13 6.00 -3.00
N LEU A 178 -15.47 5.66 -1.88
CA LEU A 178 -16.15 5.33 -0.63
C LEU A 178 -16.84 6.54 0.02
N VAL A 179 -16.31 7.75 -0.16
CA VAL A 179 -16.95 8.98 0.31
C VAL A 179 -18.15 9.34 -0.56
N ARG A 180 -18.03 9.23 -1.89
CA ARG A 180 -19.06 9.69 -2.85
C ARG A 180 -20.27 8.75 -2.99
N HIS A 181 -20.12 7.45 -2.72
CA HIS A 181 -21.26 6.51 -2.80
C HIS A 181 -22.12 6.60 -1.53
N PRO A 182 -23.38 7.08 -1.60
CA PRO A 182 -24.30 7.12 -0.46
C PRO A 182 -24.71 5.71 -0.01
#